data_AF-A0A1V5XSR5-F1
#
_entry.id   AF-A0A1V5XSR5-F1
#
_cell.length_a   1.000
_cell.length_b   1.000
_cell.length_c   1.000
_cell.angle_alpha   90.00
_cell.angle_beta   90.00
_cell.angle_gamma   90.00
#
_symmetry.space_group_name_H-M   'P 1'
#
loop_
_entity.id
_entity.type
_entity.pdbx_description
1 polymer ?
#
loop_
_entity_poly.entity_id
_entity_poly.type
_entity_poly.pdbx_seq_one_letter_code
_entity_poly.pdbx_strand_id
1 'polypeptide(L)'
;MLPKVCKRIAIALWLMGCTTPTSPAAFSTPTTLSSTDNPMKRPNASQPVVITNESCFSNGLATWDLASDDSVLSEQRQRGPHRSDFFERHISSKIDPAVQDPVAVVAAHRLNGEPILWWTTDHVDAVVDERFSGDLTVVDVPRLRPGERRRLGQLSVEARVLAPRDVLAFLLRADIVRTYWHIASRVCLLRETVGADGYQGELCGEHRYFTNTNHRAAFQFRFEINGMGELFVTGLETQGDVP
;
A
#
# COMPACT_ATOMS: atom_id res chain seq x y z
N MET A 1 -52.52 -24.03 -0.22
CA MET A 1 -52.01 -25.41 -0.37
C MET A 1 -50.49 -25.35 -0.39
N LEU A 2 -49.87 -26.07 0.55
CA LEU A 2 -48.42 -26.31 0.76
C LEU A 2 -47.88 -27.30 -0.31
N PRO A 3 -46.55 -27.49 -0.52
CA PRO A 3 -45.51 -27.69 0.52
C PRO A 3 -44.16 -26.95 0.30
N LYS A 4 -43.56 -26.30 1.30
CA LYS A 4 -42.56 -26.82 2.27
C LYS A 4 -41.67 -27.96 1.78
N VAL A 5 -40.41 -27.63 1.45
CA VAL A 5 -39.30 -28.59 1.48
C VAL A 5 -38.23 -28.08 2.45
N CYS A 6 -37.93 -28.94 3.41
CA CYS A 6 -36.99 -28.80 4.50
C CYS A 6 -35.70 -29.54 4.11
N LYS A 7 -34.53 -28.93 4.23
CA LYS A 7 -33.26 -29.68 4.33
C LYS A 7 -32.40 -29.08 5.43
N ARG A 8 -32.39 -29.79 6.56
CA ARG A 8 -31.40 -29.70 7.62
C ARG A 8 -30.15 -30.44 7.14
N ILE A 9 -28.99 -29.81 7.23
CA ILE A 9 -27.69 -30.49 7.21
C ILE A 9 -27.11 -30.35 8.61
N ALA A 10 -26.94 -31.49 9.26
CA ALA A 10 -26.11 -31.71 10.44
C ALA A 10 -24.93 -32.55 9.99
N ILE A 11 -23.71 -32.26 10.47
CA ILE A 11 -22.47 -33.07 10.50
C ILE A 11 -21.38 -32.09 10.97
N ALA A 12 -20.43 -32.37 11.85
CA ALA A 12 -20.23 -33.40 12.86
C ALA A 12 -19.17 -32.83 13.82
N LEU A 13 -19.39 -33.02 15.12
CA LEU A 13 -18.47 -32.65 16.19
C LEU A 13 -17.39 -33.74 16.28
N TRP A 14 -16.12 -33.40 16.08
CA TRP A 14 -14.99 -34.26 16.42
C TRP A 14 -14.35 -33.76 17.72
N LEU A 15 -14.47 -34.60 18.75
CA LEU A 15 -13.69 -34.56 19.99
C LEU A 15 -12.74 -35.78 19.98
N MET A 16 -11.70 -35.70 20.82
CA MET A 16 -10.63 -36.68 21.11
C MET A 16 -9.38 -36.52 20.23
N GLY A 17 -8.16 -36.46 20.77
CA GLY A 17 -7.67 -36.57 22.14
C GLY A 17 -6.12 -36.61 22.15
N CYS A 18 -5.53 -36.47 23.34
CA CYS A 18 -4.29 -37.10 23.88
C CYS A 18 -3.12 -37.40 22.89
N THR A 19 -1.84 -37.15 23.15
CA THR A 19 -1.03 -37.13 24.38
C THR A 19 0.40 -36.78 23.96
N THR A 20 1.17 -36.14 24.84
CA THR A 20 2.62 -35.97 24.71
C THR A 20 3.38 -37.31 24.77
N PRO A 21 4.58 -37.36 24.19
CA PRO A 21 5.72 -37.69 25.05
C PRO A 21 6.92 -36.76 24.85
N THR A 22 7.42 -36.28 25.99
CA THR A 22 8.75 -35.70 26.19
C THR A 22 9.80 -36.80 26.04
N SER A 23 10.84 -36.58 25.23
CA SER A 23 12.06 -37.39 25.28
C SER A 23 13.28 -36.47 25.32
N PRO A 24 14.23 -36.68 26.25
CA PRO A 24 15.44 -35.89 26.38
C PRO A 24 16.63 -36.52 25.64
N ALA A 25 17.69 -35.72 25.55
CA ALA A 25 19.10 -36.05 25.30
C ALA A 25 19.54 -36.29 23.84
N ALA A 26 20.42 -35.42 23.35
CA ALA A 26 21.84 -35.75 23.23
C ALA A 26 22.63 -34.49 22.84
N PHE A 27 23.46 -33.99 23.77
CA PHE A 27 24.57 -33.10 23.44
C PHE A 27 25.59 -33.91 22.64
N SER A 28 25.85 -33.50 21.40
CA SER A 28 26.98 -33.99 20.61
C SER A 28 27.81 -32.78 20.21
N THR A 29 28.99 -32.70 20.79
CA THR A 29 30.07 -31.78 20.43
C THR A 29 30.54 -32.06 18.99
N PRO A 30 30.57 -31.08 18.09
CA PRO A 30 31.30 -31.23 16.84
C PRO A 30 32.77 -30.91 17.06
N THR A 31 33.56 -31.94 16.76
CA THR A 31 34.99 -31.95 16.43
C THR A 31 35.46 -30.71 15.67
N THR A 32 36.52 -30.08 16.18
CA THR A 32 37.30 -29.04 15.49
C THR A 32 38.06 -29.67 14.32
N LEU A 33 37.52 -29.55 13.10
CA LEU A 33 38.23 -29.85 11.86
C LEU A 33 38.97 -28.60 11.39
N SER A 34 40.30 -28.66 11.47
CA SER A 34 41.23 -27.68 10.90
C SER A 34 41.19 -27.78 9.37
N SER A 35 40.37 -26.94 8.73
CA SER A 35 40.36 -26.79 7.27
C SER A 35 41.34 -25.71 6.84
N THR A 36 42.41 -26.11 6.14
CA THR A 36 43.23 -25.22 5.31
C THR A 36 42.50 -24.96 4.01
N ASP A 37 41.49 -24.08 4.04
CA ASP A 37 40.79 -23.65 2.84
C ASP A 37 41.43 -22.41 2.23
N ASN A 38 41.80 -22.56 0.95
CA ASN A 38 42.16 -21.47 0.05
C ASN A 38 41.12 -20.34 0.12
N PRO A 39 41.52 -19.06 0.20
CA PRO A 39 40.57 -17.95 0.14
C PRO A 39 39.92 -17.93 -1.25
N MET A 40 38.75 -18.55 -1.37
CA MET A 40 37.84 -18.33 -2.48
C MET A 40 37.55 -16.82 -2.53
N LYS A 41 38.02 -16.20 -3.61
CA LYS A 41 37.76 -14.82 -3.99
C LYS A 41 36.24 -14.63 -4.01
N ARG A 42 35.68 -14.06 -2.93
CA ARG A 42 34.24 -13.78 -2.84
C ARG A 42 33.83 -13.00 -4.10
N PRO A 43 32.77 -13.40 -4.80
CA PRO A 43 32.22 -12.57 -5.86
C PRO A 43 31.93 -11.20 -5.26
N ASN A 44 32.42 -10.15 -5.94
CA ASN A 44 32.25 -8.76 -5.56
C ASN A 44 30.78 -8.54 -5.20
N ALA A 45 30.48 -8.31 -3.92
CA ALA A 45 29.17 -7.83 -3.52
C ALA A 45 28.99 -6.49 -4.24
N SER A 46 28.10 -6.45 -5.23
CA SER A 46 27.77 -5.25 -5.97
C SER A 46 27.53 -4.13 -4.97
N GLN A 47 28.32 -3.05 -5.06
CA GLN A 47 28.16 -1.93 -4.14
C GLN A 47 26.70 -1.45 -4.19
N PRO A 48 26.11 -1.09 -3.04
CA PRO A 48 24.76 -0.57 -3.01
C PRO A 48 24.69 0.65 -3.94
N VAL A 49 23.85 0.57 -4.97
CA VAL A 49 23.62 1.68 -5.89
C VAL A 49 23.03 2.81 -5.08
N VAL A 50 23.73 3.94 -5.01
CA VAL A 50 23.24 5.16 -4.35
C VAL A 50 22.12 5.74 -5.21
N ILE A 51 20.89 5.71 -4.70
CA ILE A 51 19.73 6.24 -5.43
C ILE A 51 19.55 7.71 -5.06
N THR A 52 19.95 8.61 -5.96
CA THR A 52 19.70 10.05 -5.87
C THR A 52 18.36 10.40 -6.50
N ASN A 53 17.81 11.59 -6.22
CA ASN A 53 16.57 12.04 -6.87
C ASN A 53 16.71 12.13 -8.41
N GLU A 54 17.87 12.51 -8.92
CA GLU A 54 18.10 12.54 -10.37
C GLU A 54 18.10 11.14 -10.98
N SER A 55 18.73 10.15 -10.32
CA SER A 55 18.72 8.77 -10.79
C SER A 55 17.35 8.11 -10.65
N CYS A 56 16.59 8.50 -9.61
CA CYS A 56 15.21 8.13 -9.37
C CYS A 56 14.33 8.48 -10.59
N PHE A 57 14.31 9.72 -11.05
CA PHE A 57 13.41 10.13 -12.13
C PHE A 57 13.89 9.82 -13.55
N SER A 58 15.17 9.50 -13.75
CA SER A 58 15.72 9.16 -15.07
C SER A 58 15.58 7.68 -15.44
N ASN A 59 15.52 6.78 -14.45
CA ASN A 59 15.50 5.33 -14.67
C ASN A 59 14.26 4.63 -14.08
N GLY A 60 13.24 5.40 -13.72
CA GLY A 60 11.99 4.90 -13.15
C GLY A 60 11.20 4.01 -14.10
N LEU A 61 10.56 2.98 -13.55
CA LEU A 61 9.58 2.15 -14.25
C LEU A 61 8.25 2.87 -14.49
N ALA A 62 7.92 3.83 -13.62
CA ALA A 62 6.75 4.71 -13.71
C ALA A 62 6.97 5.96 -12.85
N THR A 63 6.34 7.07 -13.22
CA THR A 63 6.37 8.32 -12.45
C THR A 63 4.97 8.90 -12.32
N TRP A 64 4.70 9.52 -11.18
CA TRP A 64 3.46 10.23 -10.89
C TRP A 64 3.77 11.63 -10.37
N ASP A 65 3.19 12.63 -11.02
CA ASP A 65 3.12 13.99 -10.49
C ASP A 65 1.76 14.12 -9.76
N LEU A 66 1.82 14.42 -8.46
CA LEU A 66 0.66 14.51 -7.59
C LEU A 66 0.62 15.94 -7.04
N ALA A 67 -0.47 16.67 -7.25
CA ALA A 67 -0.56 18.08 -6.93
C ALA A 67 -1.81 18.38 -6.10
N SER A 68 -1.72 19.35 -5.20
CA SER A 68 -2.80 19.66 -4.26
C SER A 68 -4.04 20.21 -4.95
N ASP A 69 -3.90 20.85 -6.11
CA ASP A 69 -5.00 21.35 -6.93
C ASP A 69 -5.74 20.25 -7.71
N ASP A 70 -5.07 19.12 -8.00
CA ASP A 70 -5.63 17.90 -8.61
C ASP A 70 -5.68 16.74 -7.60
N SER A 71 -6.37 16.97 -6.48
CA SER A 71 -6.46 16.03 -5.34
C SER A 71 -7.88 15.79 -4.89
N VAL A 72 -8.10 14.68 -4.16
CA VAL A 72 -9.41 14.36 -3.56
C VAL A 72 -9.87 15.48 -2.62
N LEU A 73 -8.93 16.04 -1.85
CA LEU A 73 -9.20 17.15 -0.94
C LEU A 73 -9.57 18.45 -1.67
N SER A 74 -8.91 18.77 -2.79
CA SER A 74 -9.26 19.94 -3.61
C SER A 74 -10.67 19.80 -4.17
N GLU A 75 -11.02 18.62 -4.70
CA GLU A 75 -12.37 18.36 -5.20
C GLU A 75 -13.42 18.50 -4.09
N GLN A 76 -13.18 17.94 -2.90
CA GLN A 76 -14.07 18.09 -1.75
C GLN A 76 -14.32 19.57 -1.41
N ARG A 77 -13.25 20.37 -1.34
CA ARG A 77 -13.32 21.80 -1.00
C ARG A 77 -14.11 22.62 -2.01
N GLN A 78 -14.18 22.18 -3.27
CA GLN A 78 -14.99 22.83 -4.31
C GLN A 78 -16.48 22.49 -4.18
N ARG A 79 -16.84 21.37 -3.53
CA ARG A 79 -18.22 20.88 -3.43
C ARG A 79 -18.99 21.41 -2.22
N GLY A 80 -18.32 21.85 -1.16
CA GLY A 80 -19.03 22.38 0.00
C GLY A 80 -18.22 22.43 1.30
N PRO A 81 -18.89 22.48 2.46
CA PRO A 81 -18.22 22.50 3.76
C PRO A 81 -17.43 21.21 3.99
N HIS A 82 -16.14 21.34 4.27
CA HIS A 82 -15.28 20.22 4.66
C HIS A 82 -15.27 20.06 6.18
N ARG A 83 -15.26 18.81 6.67
CA ARG A 83 -15.15 18.53 8.12
C ARG A 83 -13.72 18.53 8.65
N SER A 84 -12.76 18.24 7.78
CA SER A 84 -11.35 18.09 8.14
C SER A 84 -10.46 18.68 7.06
N ASP A 85 -9.27 19.13 7.47
CA ASP A 85 -8.23 19.58 6.54
C ASP A 85 -7.66 18.42 5.72
N PHE A 86 -7.75 17.20 6.23
CA PHE A 86 -7.24 15.99 5.58
C PHE A 86 -8.05 14.76 5.98
N PHE A 87 -8.24 13.83 5.04
CA PHE A 87 -8.76 12.50 5.35
C PHE A 87 -7.72 11.71 6.14
N GLU A 88 -8.15 11.04 7.21
CA GLU A 88 -7.32 10.05 7.93
C GLU A 88 -7.62 8.62 7.46
N ARG A 89 -8.82 8.43 6.89
CA ARG A 89 -9.31 7.15 6.40
C ARG A 89 -10.41 7.33 5.36
N HIS A 90 -10.57 6.33 4.50
CA HIS A 90 -11.73 6.15 3.64
C HIS A 90 -12.50 4.93 4.12
N ILE A 91 -13.76 5.14 4.47
CA ILE A 91 -14.63 4.07 4.98
C ILE A 91 -15.12 3.22 3.83
N SER A 92 -15.12 1.90 4.03
CA SER A 92 -15.74 0.97 3.11
C SER A 92 -17.26 1.11 3.15
N SER A 93 -17.86 1.25 1.97
CA SER A 93 -19.31 1.35 1.85
C SER A 93 -19.80 0.57 0.65
N LYS A 94 -21.00 0.02 0.80
CA LYS A 94 -21.82 -0.32 -0.36
C LYS A 94 -22.19 0.96 -1.09
N ILE A 95 -22.01 0.96 -2.41
CA ILE A 95 -22.24 2.14 -3.24
C ILE A 95 -23.67 2.14 -3.78
N ASP A 96 -24.32 3.30 -3.73
CA ASP A 96 -25.57 3.60 -4.43
C ASP A 96 -25.33 4.71 -5.47
N PRO A 97 -25.10 4.36 -6.76
CA PRO A 97 -24.85 5.33 -7.81
C PRO A 97 -26.02 6.28 -8.10
N ALA A 98 -27.21 6.05 -7.54
CA ALA A 98 -28.34 6.95 -7.70
C ALA A 98 -28.24 8.19 -6.78
N VAL A 99 -27.47 8.11 -5.70
CA VAL A 99 -27.35 9.17 -4.67
C VAL A 99 -25.91 9.49 -4.29
N GLN A 100 -24.94 8.82 -4.91
CA GLN A 100 -23.51 9.06 -4.72
C GLN A 100 -22.86 9.39 -6.05
N ASP A 101 -21.90 10.32 -5.99
CA ASP A 101 -21.07 10.68 -7.14
C ASP A 101 -19.71 10.02 -7.03
N PRO A 102 -19.11 9.58 -8.15
CA PRO A 102 -17.72 9.17 -8.14
C PRO A 102 -16.81 10.37 -7.85
N VAL A 103 -15.69 10.12 -7.18
CA VAL A 103 -14.63 11.12 -6.99
C VAL A 103 -13.93 11.34 -8.33
N ALA A 104 -14.10 12.51 -8.94
CA ALA A 104 -13.73 12.77 -10.33
C ALA A 104 -12.22 12.63 -10.58
N VAL A 105 -11.37 13.15 -9.67
CA VAL A 105 -9.90 13.07 -9.78
C VAL A 105 -9.38 11.63 -9.93
N VAL A 106 -10.10 10.64 -9.38
CA VAL A 106 -9.72 9.21 -9.43
C VAL A 106 -10.71 8.32 -10.18
N ALA A 107 -11.71 8.88 -10.85
CA ALA A 107 -12.78 8.11 -11.52
C ALA A 107 -12.31 7.23 -12.70
N ALA A 108 -11.07 7.43 -13.16
CA ALA A 108 -10.41 6.57 -14.15
C ALA A 108 -9.99 5.21 -13.55
N HIS A 109 -9.77 5.13 -12.24
CA HIS A 109 -9.45 3.89 -11.55
C HIS A 109 -10.74 3.12 -11.27
N ARG A 110 -10.86 1.93 -11.85
CA ARG A 110 -12.11 1.18 -11.91
C ARG A 110 -11.94 -0.27 -11.52
N LEU A 111 -12.92 -0.81 -10.81
CA LEU A 111 -13.12 -2.24 -10.61
C LEU A 111 -14.32 -2.67 -11.44
N ASN A 112 -14.11 -3.61 -12.36
CA ASN A 112 -15.19 -4.12 -13.24
C ASN A 112 -15.95 -3.00 -14.00
N GLY A 113 -15.23 -1.94 -14.37
CA GLY A 113 -15.79 -0.80 -15.10
C GLY A 113 -16.43 0.28 -14.23
N GLU A 114 -16.53 0.08 -12.92
CA GLU A 114 -17.10 1.06 -11.98
C GLU A 114 -16.02 1.80 -11.17
N PRO A 115 -16.19 3.10 -10.88
CA PRO A 115 -15.26 3.86 -10.03
C PRO A 115 -15.04 3.22 -8.66
N ILE A 116 -13.82 3.33 -8.13
CA ILE A 116 -13.45 2.75 -6.83
C ILE A 116 -13.81 3.66 -5.65
N LEU A 117 -13.70 4.99 -5.83
CA LEU A 117 -13.89 5.99 -4.78
C LEU A 117 -15.09 6.87 -5.09
N TRP A 118 -15.94 7.08 -4.09
CA TRP A 118 -17.21 7.78 -4.20
C TRP A 118 -17.35 8.81 -3.09
N TRP A 119 -18.09 9.88 -3.35
CA TRP A 119 -18.55 10.80 -2.32
C TRP A 119 -19.74 10.21 -1.56
N THR A 120 -19.85 10.52 -0.27
CA THR A 120 -21.12 10.38 0.46
C THR A 120 -22.18 11.31 -0.14
N THR A 121 -23.47 11.07 0.14
CA THR A 121 -24.57 11.88 -0.39
C THR A 121 -24.51 13.35 0.03
N ASP A 122 -23.88 13.66 1.17
CA ASP A 122 -23.63 15.03 1.63
C ASP A 122 -22.29 15.60 1.13
N HIS A 123 -21.51 14.83 0.35
CA HIS A 123 -20.18 15.13 -0.17
C HIS A 123 -19.15 15.49 0.90
N VAL A 124 -19.41 15.13 2.15
CA VAL A 124 -18.53 15.42 3.27
C VAL A 124 -17.37 14.43 3.36
N ASP A 125 -17.58 13.17 2.98
CA ASP A 125 -16.56 12.13 3.09
C ASP A 125 -16.41 11.39 1.75
N ALA A 126 -15.18 10.94 1.46
CA ALA A 126 -14.92 9.99 0.37
C ALA A 126 -14.91 8.56 0.94
N VAL A 127 -15.75 7.70 0.40
CA VAL A 127 -15.87 6.28 0.75
C VAL A 127 -15.31 5.40 -0.36
N VAL A 128 -14.75 4.26 0.02
CA VAL A 128 -14.25 3.24 -0.91
C VAL A 128 -15.33 2.19 -1.11
N ASP A 129 -15.51 1.73 -2.34
CA ASP A 129 -16.41 0.62 -2.66
C ASP A 129 -15.98 -0.65 -1.91
N GLU A 130 -16.91 -1.28 -1.18
CA GLU A 130 -16.65 -2.53 -0.45
C GLU A 130 -16.20 -3.70 -1.33
N ARG A 131 -16.54 -3.67 -2.63
CA ARG A 131 -16.02 -4.61 -3.64
C ARG A 131 -14.54 -4.41 -3.90
N PHE A 132 -13.99 -3.23 -3.66
CA PHE A 132 -12.56 -2.98 -3.77
C PHE A 132 -11.82 -3.41 -2.49
N SER A 133 -12.21 -2.87 -1.34
CA SER A 133 -11.55 -3.13 -0.07
C SER A 133 -12.46 -2.88 1.12
N GLY A 134 -12.04 -3.37 2.29
CA GLY A 134 -12.47 -2.80 3.57
C GLY A 134 -11.97 -1.36 3.73
N ASP A 135 -12.04 -0.83 4.96
CA ASP A 135 -11.55 0.52 5.26
C ASP A 135 -10.10 0.70 4.82
N LEU A 136 -9.79 1.87 4.26
CA LEU A 136 -8.44 2.27 3.89
C LEU A 136 -7.94 3.38 4.83
N THR A 137 -6.82 3.14 5.50
CA THR A 137 -6.13 4.11 6.34
C THR A 137 -5.18 4.92 5.48
N VAL A 138 -5.22 6.25 5.65
CA VAL A 138 -4.27 7.15 4.99
C VAL A 138 -2.93 7.10 5.73
N VAL A 139 -1.84 6.91 5.00
CA VAL A 139 -0.48 6.93 5.56
C VAL A 139 0.36 8.00 4.87
N ASP A 140 0.96 8.84 5.70
CA ASP A 140 1.87 9.92 5.31
C ASP A 140 3.31 9.38 5.15
N VAL A 141 3.65 8.99 3.92
CA VAL A 141 4.92 8.28 3.66
C VAL A 141 6.18 9.13 3.89
N PRO A 142 6.21 10.45 3.64
CA PRO A 142 7.36 11.29 3.99
C PRO A 142 7.68 11.34 5.50
N ARG A 143 6.75 10.93 6.37
CA ARG A 143 6.95 10.89 7.82
C ARG A 143 7.31 9.51 8.37
N LEU A 144 7.32 8.47 7.53
CA LEU A 144 7.71 7.13 7.95
C LEU A 144 9.21 7.09 8.27
N ARG A 145 9.56 6.51 9.42
CA ARG A 145 10.96 6.21 9.72
C ARG A 145 11.44 5.01 8.89
N PRO A 146 12.76 4.89 8.63
CA PRO A 146 13.32 3.69 8.03
C PRO A 146 12.92 2.42 8.81
N GLY A 147 12.34 1.44 8.12
CA GLY A 147 11.81 0.21 8.69
C GLY A 147 10.43 0.32 9.36
N GLU A 148 9.87 1.52 9.52
CA GLU A 148 8.51 1.69 10.02
C GLU A 148 7.51 1.19 8.99
N ARG A 149 6.75 0.16 9.36
CA ARG A 149 5.73 -0.46 8.51
C ARG A 149 4.33 -0.08 8.98
N ARG A 150 3.48 0.36 8.05
CA ARG A 150 2.07 0.70 8.29
C ARG A 150 1.16 -0.06 7.34
N ARG A 151 0.00 -0.48 7.85
CA ARG A 151 -1.06 -1.14 7.08
C ARG A 151 -1.99 -0.09 6.50
N LEU A 152 -2.29 -0.19 5.21
CA LEU A 152 -3.27 0.67 4.53
C LEU A 152 -4.66 0.04 4.58
N GLY A 153 -4.76 -1.27 4.38
CA GLY A 153 -6.04 -1.97 4.36
C GLY A 153 -5.91 -3.37 3.75
N GLN A 154 -7.01 -3.89 3.22
CA GLN A 154 -7.04 -5.21 2.60
C GLN A 154 -7.99 -5.24 1.39
N LEU A 155 -7.45 -5.67 0.26
CA LEU A 155 -8.21 -5.91 -0.96
C LEU A 155 -9.22 -7.05 -0.76
N SER A 156 -10.42 -6.85 -1.28
CA SER A 156 -11.41 -7.91 -1.43
C SER A 156 -10.87 -9.02 -2.35
N VAL A 157 -11.56 -10.16 -2.41
CA VAL A 157 -11.21 -11.20 -3.39
C VAL A 157 -11.40 -10.70 -4.83
N GLU A 158 -12.42 -9.90 -5.08
CA GLU A 158 -12.74 -9.34 -6.39
C GLU A 158 -11.66 -8.38 -6.87
N ALA A 159 -11.16 -7.51 -6.00
CA ALA A 159 -10.15 -6.51 -6.34
C ALA A 159 -8.76 -7.09 -6.61
N ARG A 160 -8.48 -8.33 -6.19
CA ARG A 160 -7.18 -9.00 -6.42
C ARG A 160 -6.90 -9.30 -7.89
N VAL A 161 -7.90 -9.16 -8.77
CA VAL A 161 -7.71 -9.30 -10.22
C VAL A 161 -7.06 -8.06 -10.84
N LEU A 162 -7.04 -6.93 -10.14
CA LEU A 162 -6.42 -5.70 -10.63
C LEU A 162 -4.89 -5.86 -10.66
N ALA A 163 -4.26 -5.26 -11.67
CA ALA A 163 -2.80 -5.21 -11.71
C ALA A 163 -2.30 -4.47 -10.46
N PRO A 164 -1.32 -5.00 -9.71
CA PRO A 164 -0.83 -4.37 -8.49
C PRO A 164 -0.35 -2.93 -8.67
N ARG A 165 0.22 -2.61 -9.85
CA ARG A 165 0.65 -1.27 -10.19
C ARG A 165 -0.53 -0.30 -10.36
N ASP A 166 -1.66 -0.76 -10.87
CA ASP A 166 -2.88 0.05 -11.00
C ASP A 166 -3.50 0.32 -9.63
N VAL A 167 -3.42 -0.65 -8.71
CA VAL A 167 -3.78 -0.48 -7.30
C VAL A 167 -2.90 0.59 -6.66
N LEU A 168 -1.57 0.49 -6.81
CA LEU A 168 -0.63 1.50 -6.31
C LEU A 168 -0.93 2.90 -6.88
N ALA A 169 -1.15 3.02 -8.19
CA ALA A 169 -1.47 4.28 -8.84
C ALA A 169 -2.77 4.90 -8.29
N PHE A 170 -3.81 4.07 -8.06
CA PHE A 170 -5.04 4.51 -7.41
C PHE A 170 -4.77 5.04 -5.99
N LEU A 171 -4.05 4.27 -5.17
CA LEU A 171 -3.79 4.65 -3.77
C LEU A 171 -2.98 5.95 -3.64
N LEU A 172 -2.07 6.21 -4.58
CA LEU A 172 -1.32 7.47 -4.66
C LEU A 172 -2.22 8.64 -5.05
N ARG A 173 -3.02 8.50 -6.12
CA ARG A 173 -3.91 9.58 -6.59
C ARG A 173 -5.09 9.85 -5.66
N ALA A 174 -5.53 8.85 -4.90
CA ALA A 174 -6.57 8.98 -3.89
C ALA A 174 -6.06 9.54 -2.56
N ASP A 175 -4.79 9.94 -2.47
CA ASP A 175 -4.13 10.43 -1.24
C ASP A 175 -4.15 9.43 -0.07
N ILE A 176 -4.35 8.13 -0.33
CA ILE A 176 -4.29 7.06 0.68
C ILE A 176 -2.84 6.75 1.03
N VAL A 177 -1.98 6.70 0.03
CA VAL A 177 -0.53 6.80 0.20
C VAL A 177 -0.18 8.27 0.01
N ARG A 178 -0.30 9.06 1.08
CA ARG A 178 -0.10 10.51 1.06
C ARG A 178 1.39 10.82 0.96
N THR A 179 1.76 11.57 -0.06
CA THR A 179 3.15 11.92 -0.38
C THR A 179 3.45 13.41 -0.25
N TYR A 180 2.45 14.24 0.02
CA TYR A 180 2.59 15.69 0.28
C TYR A 180 1.47 16.20 1.19
N TRP A 181 1.66 17.41 1.74
CA TRP A 181 0.64 18.11 2.54
C TRP A 181 0.19 19.43 1.93
N HIS A 182 1.09 20.18 1.26
CA HIS A 182 0.82 21.56 0.85
C HIS A 182 0.69 21.73 -0.67
N ILE A 183 1.72 21.35 -1.43
CA ILE A 183 1.80 21.74 -2.84
C ILE A 183 1.69 20.52 -3.75
N ALA A 184 2.68 19.65 -3.71
CA ALA A 184 2.81 18.57 -4.68
C ALA A 184 3.88 17.59 -4.22
N SER A 185 3.90 16.44 -4.86
CA SER A 185 5.01 15.52 -4.85
C SER A 185 5.24 14.96 -6.25
N ARG A 186 6.47 14.55 -6.51
CA ARG A 186 6.78 13.68 -7.65
C ARG A 186 7.26 12.35 -7.10
N VAL A 187 6.62 11.27 -7.54
CA VAL A 187 6.88 9.90 -7.09
C VAL A 187 7.36 9.07 -8.25
N CYS A 188 8.29 8.18 -8.00
CA CYS A 188 8.84 7.27 -8.99
C CYS A 188 8.89 5.84 -8.45
N LEU A 189 8.46 4.89 -9.27
CA LEU A 189 8.65 3.46 -9.02
C LEU A 189 10.01 3.03 -9.57
N LEU A 190 10.92 2.65 -8.69
CA LEU A 190 12.29 2.26 -9.04
C LEU A 190 12.37 0.81 -9.49
N ARG A 191 11.72 -0.06 -8.72
CA ARG A 191 11.76 -1.51 -8.87
C ARG A 191 10.41 -2.05 -8.48
N GLU A 192 10.00 -3.12 -9.14
CA GLU A 192 8.90 -3.93 -8.67
C GLU A 192 9.21 -5.41 -8.83
N THR A 193 8.66 -6.21 -7.93
CA THR A 193 8.70 -7.66 -8.00
C THR A 193 7.28 -8.18 -7.88
N VAL A 194 6.92 -9.12 -8.75
CA VAL A 194 5.65 -9.83 -8.73
C VAL A 194 5.94 -11.32 -8.60
N GLY A 195 5.38 -11.97 -7.59
CA GLY A 195 5.63 -13.39 -7.33
C GLY A 195 4.51 -14.03 -6.50
N ALA A 196 4.75 -15.28 -6.09
CA ALA A 196 3.80 -16.05 -5.28
C ALA A 196 3.50 -15.39 -3.92
N ASP A 197 4.49 -14.70 -3.35
CA ASP A 197 4.35 -14.00 -2.07
C ASP A 197 3.61 -12.65 -2.19
N GLY A 198 3.35 -12.21 -3.43
CA GLY A 198 2.59 -11.00 -3.76
C GLY A 198 3.37 -10.00 -4.61
N TYR A 199 3.05 -8.73 -4.42
CA TYR A 199 3.67 -7.58 -5.09
C TYR A 199 4.52 -6.77 -4.11
N GLN A 200 5.68 -6.32 -4.58
CA GLN A 200 6.47 -5.30 -3.89
C GLN A 200 6.93 -4.25 -4.90
N GLY A 201 6.76 -2.98 -4.58
CA GLY A 201 7.30 -1.84 -5.31
C GLY A 201 8.20 -0.99 -4.41
N GLU A 202 9.43 -0.72 -4.82
CA GLU A 202 10.31 0.27 -4.17
C GLU A 202 10.14 1.62 -4.86
N LEU A 203 9.82 2.64 -4.07
CA LEU A 203 9.52 3.98 -4.55
C LEU A 203 10.43 5.02 -3.91
N CYS A 204 10.70 6.06 -4.67
CA CYS A 204 11.34 7.29 -4.23
C CYS A 204 10.48 8.47 -4.66
N GLY A 205 10.65 9.61 -3.99
CA GLY A 205 10.00 10.83 -4.41
C GLY A 205 10.56 12.05 -3.71
N GLU A 206 10.07 13.20 -4.16
CA GLU A 206 10.27 14.47 -3.48
C GLU A 206 8.91 15.09 -3.14
N HIS A 207 8.78 15.62 -1.94
CA HIS A 207 7.62 16.43 -1.56
C HIS A 207 8.01 17.91 -1.57
N ARG A 208 7.12 18.75 -2.09
CA ARG A 208 7.29 20.20 -2.18
C ARG A 208 6.37 20.90 -1.18
N TYR A 209 6.94 21.81 -0.40
CA TYR A 209 6.20 22.56 0.61
C TYR A 209 6.72 24.00 0.75
N PHE A 210 5.84 24.90 1.20
CA PHE A 210 6.20 26.28 1.53
C PHE A 210 6.18 26.47 3.05
N THR A 211 7.19 27.18 3.55
CA THR A 211 7.11 27.89 4.83
C THR A 211 7.22 29.39 4.52
N ASN A 212 8.45 29.91 4.42
CA ASN A 212 8.78 31.22 3.88
C ASN A 212 9.42 31.12 2.48
N THR A 213 10.02 29.97 2.17
CA THR A 213 10.63 29.64 0.89
C THR A 213 10.10 28.29 0.41
N ASN A 214 10.32 28.00 -0.88
CA ASN A 214 10.00 26.69 -1.46
C ASN A 214 11.06 25.68 -0.97
N HIS A 215 10.61 24.60 -0.35
CA HIS A 215 11.45 23.51 0.11
C HIS A 215 11.13 22.22 -0.63
N ARG A 216 12.14 21.37 -0.76
CA ARG A 216 12.05 20.01 -1.29
C ARG A 216 12.65 19.07 -0.27
N ALA A 217 11.98 17.94 -0.04
CA ALA A 217 12.54 16.88 0.79
C ALA A 217 12.28 15.52 0.13
N ALA A 218 13.33 14.72 0.05
CA ALA A 218 13.26 13.37 -0.50
C ALA A 218 12.67 12.40 0.50
N PHE A 219 12.00 11.37 -0.03
CA PHE A 219 11.54 10.23 0.74
C PHE A 219 11.68 8.95 -0.08
N GLN A 220 11.84 7.82 0.58
CA GLN A 220 11.80 6.50 -0.02
C GLN A 220 10.91 5.58 0.80
N PHE A 221 10.15 4.73 0.12
CA PHE A 221 9.28 3.77 0.77
C PHE A 221 9.07 2.53 -0.11
N ARG A 222 8.71 1.42 0.52
CA ARG A 222 8.26 0.21 -0.17
C ARG A 222 6.76 0.06 -0.02
N PHE A 223 6.06 -0.19 -1.12
CA PHE A 223 4.66 -0.59 -1.14
C PHE A 223 4.55 -2.10 -1.35
N GLU A 224 3.67 -2.77 -0.62
CA GLU A 224 3.53 -4.23 -0.66
C GLU A 224 2.05 -4.65 -0.69
N ILE A 225 1.74 -5.64 -1.53
CA ILE A 225 0.48 -6.40 -1.52
C ILE A 225 0.85 -7.86 -1.24
N ASN A 226 0.51 -8.41 -0.09
CA ASN A 226 0.82 -9.82 0.18
C ASN A 226 -0.16 -10.78 -0.52
N GLY A 227 0.12 -12.09 -0.49
CA GLY A 227 -0.78 -13.11 -1.06
C GLY A 227 -2.21 -13.13 -0.50
N MET A 228 -2.47 -12.49 0.64
CA MET A 228 -3.79 -12.32 1.24
C MET A 228 -4.47 -10.99 0.87
N GLY A 229 -3.88 -10.21 -0.03
CA GLY A 229 -4.39 -8.91 -0.48
C GLY A 229 -4.22 -7.78 0.54
N GLU A 230 -3.43 -7.97 1.60
CA GLU A 230 -3.17 -6.91 2.57
C GLU A 230 -2.15 -5.91 2.01
N LEU A 231 -2.46 -4.63 2.23
CA LEU A 231 -1.73 -3.50 1.68
C LEU A 231 -0.85 -2.87 2.76
N PHE A 232 0.43 -2.67 2.48
CA PHE A 232 1.37 -2.04 3.40
C PHE A 232 2.26 -1.01 2.72
N VAL A 233 2.75 -0.07 3.53
CA VAL A 233 3.89 0.78 3.20
C VAL A 233 4.95 0.65 4.29
N THR A 234 6.22 0.68 3.89
CA THR A 234 7.37 0.65 4.80
C THR A 234 8.32 1.78 4.45
N GLY A 235 8.71 2.63 5.41
CA GLY A 235 9.73 3.66 5.20
C GLY A 235 11.09 3.02 4.87
N LEU A 236 11.81 3.57 3.91
CA LEU A 236 13.16 3.15 3.54
C LEU A 236 14.17 4.25 3.89
N GLU A 237 15.44 3.88 3.96
CA GLU A 237 16.53 4.84 4.15
C GLU A 237 16.63 5.76 2.91
N THR A 238 16.48 7.07 3.09
CA THR A 238 16.68 8.03 2.01
C THR A 238 18.18 8.23 1.80
N GLN A 239 18.69 7.85 0.63
CA GLN A 239 20.10 8.03 0.31
C GLN A 239 20.35 9.40 -0.33
N GLY A 240 21.03 10.28 0.41
CA GLY A 240 21.48 11.58 -0.06
C GLY A 240 20.59 12.75 0.37
N ASP A 241 21.23 13.87 0.69
CA ASP A 241 20.54 15.14 0.93
C ASP A 241 20.00 15.69 -0.40
N VAL A 242 18.80 16.27 -0.36
CA VAL A 242 18.33 17.15 -1.44
C VAL A 242 19.01 18.50 -1.22
N PRO A 243 19.88 18.97 -2.14
CA PRO A 243 20.52 20.27 -2.01
C PRO A 243 19.52 21.43 -2.09
#